data_AF-A0A7S3JQZ7-F1
#
_entry.id   AF-A0A7S3JQZ7-F1
#
_cell.length_a   1.000
_cell.length_b   1.000
_cell.length_c   1.000
_cell.angle_alpha   90.00
_cell.angle_beta   90.00
_cell.angle_gamma   90.00
#
_symmetry.space_group_name_H-M   'P 1'
#
loop_
_entity.id
_entity.type
_entity.pdbx_description
1 polymer ?
#
loop_
_entity_poly.entity_id
_entity_poly.type
_entity_poly.pdbx_seq_one_letter_code
_entity_poly.pdbx_strand_id
1 'polypeptide(L)'
;MEDSGYSNQAKFFKDYSVPVFFAEYGCNEPDGAAGRIFDETTALYEEKEMTDVFSGGIVYMYHQEANDYGLVKISKNGDAVKQKDFAQLQKKANAARPQGVEESDYKPSGKAATCPSQSKTWKVNALLPPTPDKSLCDCMVKSRSCVPADDLKAKDFNEIFGYICGENKKICTAINANATAGIYGAYSMCDNEAKLAYILDAYYKDQNNAADACDFKGKATTQKAENQDSCKAKLESADKINKEVATATAAAGPAASTGESSSSEEDDESFGLQAATIARVFSLGDYAVGAYMAVAGVVGTGMVLL
;
A
#
# COMPACT_ATOMS: atom_id res chain seq x y z
N MET A 1 17.19 16.96 19.93
CA MET A 1 17.95 16.09 19.03
C MET A 1 17.94 14.65 19.53
N GLU A 2 18.56 14.35 20.67
CA GLU A 2 18.57 12.99 21.24
C GLU A 2 17.20 12.54 21.77
N ASP A 3 16.55 13.34 22.64
CA ASP A 3 15.26 12.98 23.24
C ASP A 3 14.13 12.82 22.20
N SER A 4 14.22 13.55 21.08
CA SER A 4 13.28 13.42 19.96
C SER A 4 13.58 12.24 19.04
N GLY A 5 14.73 11.57 19.22
CA GLY A 5 15.22 10.49 18.37
C GLY A 5 15.77 10.96 17.01
N TYR A 6 15.90 12.27 16.77
CA TYR A 6 16.34 12.81 15.47
C TYR A 6 17.78 12.44 15.15
N SER A 7 18.66 12.42 16.16
CA SER A 7 20.05 11.98 15.98
C SER A 7 20.14 10.52 15.54
N ASN A 8 19.26 9.65 16.05
CA ASN A 8 19.16 8.26 15.57
C ASN A 8 18.71 8.18 14.10
N GLN A 9 17.76 9.02 13.69
CA GLN A 9 17.32 9.08 12.29
C GLN A 9 18.42 9.62 11.37
N ALA A 10 19.11 10.69 11.76
CA ALA A 10 20.23 11.24 11.00
C ALA A 10 21.36 10.21 10.84
N LYS A 11 21.70 9.50 11.92
CA LYS A 11 22.67 8.40 11.89
C LYS A 11 22.25 7.28 10.94
N PHE A 12 20.97 6.89 10.95
CA PHE A 12 20.44 5.83 10.09
C PHE A 12 20.50 6.21 8.60
N PHE A 13 20.16 7.45 8.24
CA PHE A 13 20.10 7.89 6.85
C PHE A 13 21.40 8.48 6.30
N LYS A 14 22.46 8.57 7.11
CA LYS A 14 23.71 9.24 6.74
C LYS A 14 24.33 8.77 5.42
N ASP A 15 24.25 7.47 5.14
CA ASP A 15 24.85 6.85 3.94
C ASP A 15 23.82 6.48 2.86
N TYR A 16 22.58 6.99 2.98
CA TYR A 16 21.51 6.69 2.03
C TYR A 16 21.83 7.25 0.64
N SER A 17 21.58 6.47 -0.42
CA SER A 17 22.01 6.81 -1.78
C SER A 17 21.10 7.77 -2.52
N VAL A 18 20.01 8.22 -1.90
CA VAL A 18 19.03 9.15 -2.48
C VAL A 18 18.65 10.21 -1.45
N PRO A 19 18.23 11.42 -1.88
CA PRO A 19 17.79 12.46 -0.96
C PRO A 19 16.67 11.99 -0.03
N VAL A 20 16.82 12.27 1.26
CA VAL A 20 15.82 11.98 2.29
C VAL A 20 15.33 13.29 2.87
N PHE A 21 14.04 13.41 3.12
CA PHE A 21 13.43 14.58 3.74
C PHE A 21 12.24 14.15 4.57
N PHE A 22 11.79 15.01 5.49
CA PHE A 22 10.55 14.75 6.20
C PHE A 22 9.36 15.08 5.31
N ALA A 23 8.74 14.06 4.75
CA ALA A 23 7.51 14.22 3.97
C ALA A 23 6.42 14.92 4.80
N GLU A 24 6.39 14.68 6.11
CA GLU A 24 5.54 15.33 7.08
C GLU A 24 6.29 15.51 8.41
N TYR A 25 6.14 16.66 9.07
CA TYR A 25 6.53 16.87 10.46
C TYR A 25 5.59 17.89 11.14
N GLY A 26 5.70 18.05 12.45
CA GLY A 26 4.89 18.99 13.24
C GLY A 26 3.89 18.31 14.16
N CYS A 27 4.39 17.41 15.02
CA CYS A 27 3.62 16.73 16.07
C CYS A 27 2.75 17.74 16.82
N ASN A 28 1.46 17.43 16.99
CA ASN A 28 0.52 18.30 17.69
C ASN A 28 0.30 17.89 19.16
N GLU A 29 1.02 16.90 19.67
CA GLU A 29 0.93 16.48 21.08
C GLU A 29 1.94 17.27 21.94
N PRO A 30 1.62 17.53 23.23
CA PRO A 30 0.39 17.17 23.94
C PRO A 30 -0.74 18.22 23.85
N ASP A 31 -0.47 19.38 23.25
CA ASP A 31 -1.30 20.59 23.41
C ASP A 31 -2.10 21.01 22.16
N GLY A 32 -2.27 20.09 21.22
CA GLY A 32 -2.92 20.32 19.93
C GLY A 32 -2.10 21.19 18.98
N ALA A 33 -2.67 21.50 17.80
CA ALA A 33 -2.02 22.34 16.79
C ALA A 33 -1.58 23.68 17.39
N ALA A 34 -2.46 24.29 18.18
CA ALA A 34 -2.23 25.59 18.80
C ALA A 34 -1.02 25.64 19.75
N GLY A 35 -0.57 24.50 20.27
CA GLY A 35 0.59 24.37 21.14
C GLY A 35 1.93 24.15 20.43
N ARG A 36 1.92 23.95 19.10
CA ARG A 36 3.13 23.65 18.34
C ARG A 36 4.10 24.83 18.29
N ILE A 37 5.33 24.57 18.74
CA ILE A 37 6.41 25.55 18.79
C ILE A 37 7.38 25.46 17.59
N PHE A 38 7.34 24.35 16.86
CA PHE A 38 8.17 24.09 15.67
C PHE A 38 9.68 24.20 15.89
N ASP A 39 10.18 23.82 17.08
CA ASP A 39 11.62 23.78 17.35
C ASP A 39 12.33 22.76 16.44
N GLU A 40 11.62 21.72 16.01
CA GLU A 40 12.08 20.75 15.03
C GLU A 40 12.35 21.35 13.64
N THR A 41 11.69 22.47 13.27
CA THR A 41 12.04 23.21 12.04
C THR A 41 13.45 23.76 12.15
N THR A 42 13.77 24.42 13.27
CA THR A 42 15.14 24.91 13.50
C THR A 42 16.13 23.76 13.51
N ALA A 43 15.81 22.67 14.21
CA ALA A 43 16.67 21.49 14.24
C ALA A 43 16.98 20.95 12.83
N LEU A 44 15.95 20.81 11.98
CA LEU A 44 16.06 20.27 10.63
C LEU A 44 16.93 21.12 9.69
N TYR A 45 16.96 22.45 9.88
CA TYR A 45 17.61 23.38 8.95
C TYR A 45 18.84 24.10 9.50
N GLU A 46 19.11 24.03 10.80
CA GLU A 46 20.24 24.72 11.44
C GLU A 46 21.24 23.74 12.10
N GLU A 47 20.80 22.55 12.51
CA GLU A 47 21.70 21.56 13.10
C GLU A 47 22.47 20.81 12.01
N LYS A 48 23.80 20.81 12.11
CA LYS A 48 24.67 20.18 11.11
C LYS A 48 24.36 18.70 10.91
N GLU A 49 24.11 17.99 12.01
CA GLU A 49 23.72 16.57 11.98
C GLU A 49 22.47 16.33 11.10
N MET A 50 21.52 17.27 11.08
CA MET A 50 20.34 17.17 10.23
C MET A 50 20.61 17.64 8.81
N THR A 51 21.25 18.80 8.63
CA THR A 51 21.44 19.38 7.29
C THR A 51 22.41 18.59 6.42
N ASP A 52 23.32 17.82 7.03
CA ASP A 52 24.25 16.98 6.30
C ASP A 52 23.57 15.69 5.77
N VAL A 53 22.35 15.38 6.23
CA VAL A 53 21.62 14.13 5.90
C VAL A 53 20.28 14.41 5.20
N PHE A 54 19.48 15.31 5.75
CA PHE A 54 18.12 15.58 5.30
C PHE A 54 18.03 16.81 4.41
N SER A 55 17.26 16.69 3.34
CA SER A 55 16.93 17.76 2.38
C SER A 55 15.75 18.63 2.84
N GLY A 56 15.59 18.81 4.15
CA GLY A 56 14.48 19.57 4.75
C GLY A 56 13.23 18.75 5.03
N GLY A 57 12.07 19.41 5.04
CA GLY A 57 10.78 18.78 5.29
C GLY A 57 9.57 19.67 5.09
N ILE A 58 8.38 19.08 5.19
CA ILE A 58 7.10 19.75 4.98
C ILE A 58 6.26 19.65 6.25
N VAL A 59 5.78 20.79 6.76
CA VAL A 59 4.86 20.79 7.91
C VAL A 59 3.51 20.23 7.52
N TYR A 60 3.01 19.29 8.31
CA TYR A 60 1.64 18.82 8.24
C TYR A 60 0.76 19.64 9.20
N MET A 61 -0.24 20.39 8.75
CA MET A 61 -0.64 20.71 7.37
C MET A 61 -1.19 22.14 7.30
N TYR A 62 -1.49 22.63 6.10
CA TYR A 62 -1.98 24.00 5.94
C TYR A 62 -3.41 24.20 6.49
N HIS A 63 -4.34 23.31 6.13
CA HIS A 63 -5.75 23.45 6.46
C HIS A 63 -6.10 22.81 7.81
N GLN A 64 -6.86 23.54 8.64
CA GLN A 64 -7.41 23.03 9.89
C GLN A 64 -8.64 22.16 9.60
N GLU A 65 -8.52 20.88 9.95
CA GLU A 65 -9.60 19.91 9.89
C GLU A 65 -9.90 19.33 11.29
N ALA A 66 -10.68 18.25 11.36
CA ALA A 66 -11.03 17.58 12.61
C ALA A 66 -9.82 16.92 13.31
N ASN A 67 -8.72 16.73 12.59
CA ASN A 67 -7.48 16.12 13.08
C ASN A 67 -6.59 17.06 13.92
N ASP A 68 -6.90 18.36 13.97
CA ASP A 68 -6.15 19.37 14.72
C ASP A 68 -4.67 19.54 14.35
N TYR A 69 -4.39 19.73 13.05
CA TYR A 69 -3.04 19.96 12.51
C TYR A 69 -2.88 21.21 11.65
N GLY A 70 -3.92 22.03 11.49
CA GLY A 70 -3.93 23.08 10.50
C GLY A 70 -3.38 24.41 10.99
N LEU A 71 -2.54 25.02 10.16
CA LEU A 71 -2.05 26.39 10.37
C LEU A 71 -3.11 27.47 10.05
N VAL A 72 -4.12 27.13 9.25
CA VAL A 72 -5.15 28.05 8.77
C VAL A 72 -6.51 27.37 8.75
N LYS A 73 -7.52 28.05 9.29
CA LYS A 73 -8.92 27.63 9.22
C LYS A 73 -9.68 28.48 8.21
N ILE A 74 -10.39 27.83 7.30
CA ILE A 74 -11.26 28.54 6.34
C ILE A 74 -12.57 28.91 7.05
N SER A 75 -12.90 30.20 7.04
CA SER A 75 -14.13 30.73 7.61
C SER A 75 -15.35 30.34 6.76
N LYS A 76 -16.56 30.53 7.30
CA LYS A 76 -17.81 30.30 6.55
C LYS A 76 -17.93 31.16 5.28
N ASN A 77 -17.22 32.29 5.24
CA ASN A 77 -17.24 33.21 4.11
C ASN A 77 -16.10 32.92 3.10
N GLY A 78 -15.29 31.89 3.35
CA GLY A 78 -14.15 31.53 2.50
C GLY A 78 -12.82 32.16 2.91
N ASP A 79 -12.78 32.97 3.97
CA ASP A 79 -11.55 33.65 4.40
C ASP A 79 -10.59 32.71 5.13
N ALA A 80 -9.29 32.84 4.83
CA ALA A 80 -8.22 32.13 5.52
C ALA A 80 -7.87 32.79 6.87
N VAL A 81 -8.21 32.13 7.99
CA VAL A 81 -7.92 32.60 9.35
C VAL A 81 -6.74 31.83 9.94
N LYS A 82 -5.61 32.52 10.13
CA LYS A 82 -4.40 31.95 10.74
C LYS A 82 -4.68 31.44 12.15
N GLN A 83 -4.20 30.24 12.45
CA GLN A 83 -4.17 29.66 13.79
C GLN A 83 -2.93 30.15 14.55
N LYS A 84 -2.85 29.82 15.85
CA LYS A 84 -1.78 30.33 16.73
C LYS A 84 -0.38 29.88 16.32
N ASP A 85 -0.29 28.63 15.90
CA ASP A 85 0.91 27.93 15.49
C ASP A 85 1.46 28.40 14.13
N PHE A 86 0.63 29.02 13.29
CA PHE A 86 1.07 29.72 12.08
C PHE A 86 2.22 30.69 12.38
N ALA A 87 2.09 31.50 13.43
CA ALA A 87 3.10 32.48 13.80
C ALA A 87 4.40 31.83 14.29
N GLN A 88 4.31 30.68 14.96
CA GLN A 88 5.47 29.93 15.42
C GLN A 88 6.23 29.33 14.25
N LEU A 89 5.53 28.67 13.32
CA LEU A 89 6.16 28.15 12.11
C LEU A 89 6.78 29.28 11.29
N GLN A 90 6.05 30.37 11.08
CA GLN A 90 6.56 31.53 10.33
C GLN A 90 7.87 32.04 10.95
N LYS A 91 7.94 32.15 12.28
CA LYS A 91 9.16 32.57 12.98
C LYS A 91 10.31 31.60 12.72
N LYS A 92 10.08 30.29 12.88
CA LYS A 92 11.10 29.25 12.73
C LYS A 92 11.59 29.09 11.30
N ALA A 93 10.66 29.05 10.33
CA ALA A 93 10.97 28.99 8.92
C ALA A 93 11.75 30.23 8.43
N ASN A 94 11.41 31.42 8.92
CA ASN A 94 12.14 32.64 8.58
C ASN A 94 13.53 32.72 9.24
N ALA A 95 13.78 31.97 10.31
CA ALA A 95 15.09 31.89 10.97
C ALA A 95 16.03 30.90 10.27
N ALA A 96 15.49 29.81 9.71
CA ALA A 96 16.25 28.76 9.06
C ALA A 96 17.19 29.28 7.96
N ARG A 97 18.49 28.96 8.06
CA ARG A 97 19.54 29.31 7.08
C ARG A 97 20.44 28.10 6.77
N PRO A 98 19.89 27.02 6.18
CA PRO A 98 20.67 25.82 5.89
C PRO A 98 21.84 26.14 4.96
N GLN A 99 23.00 25.59 5.27
CA GLN A 99 24.20 25.70 4.43
C GLN A 99 24.31 24.45 3.56
N GLY A 100 23.96 24.60 2.29
CA GLY A 100 24.07 23.53 1.30
C GLY A 100 25.49 23.34 0.78
N VAL A 101 25.62 22.43 -0.19
CA VAL A 101 26.84 22.21 -0.98
C VAL A 101 26.50 22.51 -2.43
N GLU A 102 27.38 23.24 -3.13
CA GLU A 102 27.24 23.47 -4.57
C GLU A 102 27.34 22.15 -5.34
N GLU A 103 26.58 22.01 -6.42
CA GLU A 103 26.54 20.77 -7.20
C GLU A 103 27.95 20.34 -7.68
N SER A 104 28.80 21.31 -8.04
CA SER A 104 30.19 21.05 -8.47
C SER A 104 31.10 20.47 -7.39
N ASP A 105 30.78 20.74 -6.12
CA ASP A 105 31.55 20.29 -4.96
C ASP A 105 30.93 19.03 -4.32
N TYR A 106 29.71 18.68 -4.71
CA TYR A 106 29.01 17.52 -4.18
C TYR A 106 29.60 16.21 -4.72
N LYS A 107 30.09 15.37 -3.80
CA LYS A 107 30.69 14.06 -4.11
C LYS A 107 29.89 12.96 -3.44
N PRO A 108 28.84 12.43 -4.09
CA PRO A 108 27.99 11.41 -3.49
C PRO A 108 28.78 10.11 -3.26
N SER A 109 28.70 9.57 -2.04
CA SER A 109 29.33 8.29 -1.65
C SER A 109 28.33 7.20 -1.27
N GLY A 110 27.04 7.55 -1.15
CA GLY A 110 25.98 6.60 -0.80
C GLY A 110 25.85 5.51 -1.86
N LYS A 111 25.59 4.28 -1.41
CA LYS A 111 25.39 3.11 -2.29
C LYS A 111 23.99 2.58 -2.13
N ALA A 112 23.43 2.07 -3.23
CA ALA A 112 22.14 1.38 -3.17
C ALA A 112 22.23 0.21 -2.18
N ALA A 113 21.30 0.18 -1.23
CA ALA A 113 21.21 -0.90 -0.26
C ALA A 113 20.77 -2.20 -0.94
N THR A 114 21.27 -3.32 -0.45
CA THR A 114 20.76 -4.64 -0.83
C THR A 114 19.32 -4.79 -0.32
N CYS A 115 18.46 -5.45 -1.11
CA CYS A 115 17.11 -5.76 -0.66
C CYS A 115 17.15 -6.63 0.61
N PRO A 116 16.38 -6.30 1.67
CA PRO A 116 16.36 -7.12 2.87
C PRO A 116 15.85 -8.53 2.58
N SER A 117 16.52 -9.52 3.16
CA SER A 117 16.08 -10.91 3.12
C SER A 117 14.70 -11.08 3.76
N GLN A 118 13.92 -12.03 3.23
CA GLN A 118 12.60 -12.32 3.79
C GLN A 118 12.70 -12.94 5.18
N SER A 119 11.80 -12.53 6.06
CA SER A 119 11.72 -12.98 7.44
C SER A 119 10.27 -13.03 7.92
N LYS A 120 10.06 -13.35 9.20
CA LYS A 120 8.71 -13.31 9.81
C LYS A 120 8.12 -11.89 9.80
N THR A 121 8.97 -10.85 9.80
CA THR A 121 8.60 -9.43 9.85
C THR A 121 8.77 -8.72 8.50
N TRP A 122 9.59 -9.25 7.59
CA TRP A 122 9.78 -8.72 6.24
C TRP A 122 9.33 -9.73 5.19
N LYS A 123 8.16 -9.51 4.57
CA LYS A 123 7.51 -10.47 3.66
C LYS A 123 7.41 -9.96 2.23
N VAL A 124 8.38 -9.19 1.77
CA VAL A 124 8.39 -8.61 0.42
C VAL A 124 9.52 -9.25 -0.38
N ASN A 125 9.21 -9.69 -1.60
CA ASN A 125 10.19 -10.24 -2.54
C ASN A 125 10.84 -9.09 -3.34
N ALA A 126 12.09 -9.26 -3.76
CA ALA A 126 12.76 -8.29 -4.63
C ALA A 126 12.13 -8.22 -6.03
N LEU A 127 11.43 -9.27 -6.46
CA LEU A 127 10.72 -9.29 -7.73
C LEU A 127 9.47 -8.40 -7.69
N LEU A 128 9.44 -7.41 -8.57
CA LEU A 128 8.34 -6.47 -8.73
C LEU A 128 7.26 -7.03 -9.68
N PRO A 129 6.00 -6.55 -9.57
CA PRO A 129 4.95 -6.88 -10.53
C PRO A 129 5.30 -6.39 -11.95
N PRO A 130 4.66 -6.95 -12.99
CA PRO A 130 4.80 -6.45 -14.36
C PRO A 130 4.36 -5.00 -14.49
N THR A 131 4.98 -4.29 -15.43
CA THR A 131 4.48 -2.99 -15.89
C THR A 131 3.04 -3.13 -16.40
N PRO A 132 2.09 -2.29 -15.94
CA PRO A 132 0.74 -2.28 -16.46
C PRO A 132 0.67 -2.13 -17.98
N ASP A 133 0.05 -3.08 -18.66
CA ASP A 133 -0.16 -3.07 -20.11
C ASP A 133 -1.66 -3.05 -20.42
N LYS A 134 -2.19 -1.84 -20.65
CA LYS A 134 -3.61 -1.65 -20.97
C LYS A 134 -4.03 -2.43 -22.22
N SER A 135 -3.17 -2.49 -23.23
CA SER A 135 -3.51 -3.17 -24.49
C SER A 135 -3.67 -4.68 -24.29
N LEU A 136 -2.87 -5.29 -23.40
CA LEU A 136 -3.04 -6.70 -23.03
C LEU A 136 -4.36 -6.91 -22.28
N CYS A 137 -4.71 -6.02 -21.33
CA CYS A 137 -5.98 -6.10 -20.61
C CYS A 137 -7.18 -5.98 -21.57
N ASP A 138 -7.15 -5.02 -22.50
CA ASP A 138 -8.21 -4.84 -23.51
C ASP A 138 -8.32 -6.08 -24.43
N CYS A 139 -7.19 -6.61 -24.90
CA CYS A 139 -7.14 -7.85 -25.69
C CYS A 139 -7.70 -9.05 -24.90
N MET A 140 -7.36 -9.14 -23.61
CA MET A 140 -7.86 -10.19 -22.73
C MET A 140 -9.38 -10.10 -22.63
N VAL A 141 -9.95 -8.92 -22.31
CA VAL A 141 -11.41 -8.75 -22.18
C VAL A 141 -12.12 -9.08 -23.49
N LYS A 142 -11.66 -8.57 -24.64
CA LYS A 142 -12.28 -8.84 -25.95
C LYS A 142 -12.24 -10.31 -26.36
N SER A 143 -11.25 -11.06 -25.91
CA SER A 143 -11.15 -12.50 -26.18
C SER A 143 -12.03 -13.37 -25.25
N ARG A 144 -12.71 -12.76 -24.27
CA ARG A 144 -13.64 -13.46 -23.37
C ARG A 144 -15.02 -13.59 -23.98
N SER A 145 -15.72 -14.67 -23.63
CA SER A 145 -17.11 -14.94 -23.98
C SER A 145 -18.09 -14.66 -22.85
N CYS A 146 -17.63 -14.59 -21.60
CA CYS A 146 -18.42 -14.14 -20.45
C CYS A 146 -17.72 -12.95 -19.81
N VAL A 147 -18.44 -11.84 -19.66
CA VAL A 147 -17.91 -10.56 -19.16
C VAL A 147 -18.86 -9.97 -18.12
N PRO A 148 -18.40 -9.03 -17.28
CA PRO A 148 -19.26 -8.35 -16.34
C PRO A 148 -20.36 -7.58 -17.08
N ALA A 149 -21.53 -7.45 -16.46
CA ALA A 149 -22.53 -6.50 -16.92
C ALA A 149 -22.05 -5.05 -16.70
N ASP A 150 -22.61 -4.11 -17.45
CA ASP A 150 -22.32 -2.68 -17.26
C ASP A 150 -22.75 -2.20 -15.87
N ASP A 151 -22.08 -1.17 -15.34
CA ASP A 151 -22.45 -0.44 -14.13
C ASP A 151 -22.54 -1.27 -12.83
N LEU A 152 -21.73 -2.33 -12.69
CA LEU A 152 -21.64 -3.08 -11.44
C LEU A 152 -21.07 -2.24 -10.29
N LYS A 153 -21.56 -2.46 -9.07
CA LYS A 153 -21.02 -1.82 -7.86
C LYS A 153 -19.88 -2.64 -7.30
N ALA A 154 -18.88 -2.01 -6.69
CA ALA A 154 -17.71 -2.69 -6.11
C ALA A 154 -18.05 -3.88 -5.18
N LYS A 155 -19.17 -3.84 -4.47
CA LYS A 155 -19.64 -4.97 -3.64
C LYS A 155 -19.92 -6.24 -4.47
N ASP A 156 -20.42 -6.08 -5.69
CA ASP A 156 -20.81 -7.18 -6.57
C ASP A 156 -19.58 -7.88 -7.15
N PHE A 157 -18.49 -7.14 -7.37
CA PHE A 157 -17.19 -7.68 -7.75
C PHE A 157 -16.69 -8.64 -6.66
N ASN A 158 -16.70 -8.19 -5.40
CA ASN A 158 -16.20 -8.98 -4.27
C ASN A 158 -16.98 -10.30 -4.08
N GLU A 159 -18.30 -10.28 -4.25
CA GLU A 159 -19.12 -11.50 -4.18
C GLU A 159 -18.75 -12.50 -5.27
N ILE A 160 -18.57 -12.05 -6.51
CA ILE A 160 -18.23 -12.91 -7.65
C ILE A 160 -16.79 -13.44 -7.53
N PHE A 161 -15.83 -12.57 -7.20
CA PHE A 161 -14.44 -12.97 -6.90
C PHE A 161 -14.41 -14.02 -5.79
N GLY A 162 -15.11 -13.77 -4.68
CA GLY A 162 -15.18 -14.68 -3.54
C GLY A 162 -15.74 -16.05 -3.90
N TYR A 163 -16.81 -16.09 -4.70
CA TYR A 163 -17.41 -17.34 -5.17
C TYR A 163 -16.47 -18.11 -6.11
N ILE A 164 -16.04 -17.50 -7.21
CA ILE A 164 -15.24 -18.19 -8.25
C ILE A 164 -13.87 -18.62 -7.69
N CYS A 165 -13.16 -17.71 -7.00
CA CYS A 165 -11.85 -18.03 -6.45
C CYS A 165 -11.95 -18.99 -5.23
N GLY A 166 -13.09 -19.01 -4.54
CA GLY A 166 -13.38 -19.96 -3.46
C GLY A 166 -13.60 -21.37 -3.99
N GLU A 167 -14.36 -21.51 -5.08
CA GLU A 167 -14.64 -22.79 -5.75
C GLU A 167 -13.38 -23.37 -6.40
N ASN A 168 -12.65 -22.55 -7.17
CA ASN A 168 -11.43 -22.97 -7.85
C ASN A 168 -10.36 -21.88 -7.82
N LYS A 169 -9.45 -21.99 -6.84
CA LYS A 169 -8.32 -21.06 -6.66
C LYS A 169 -7.43 -20.92 -7.90
N LYS A 170 -7.37 -21.95 -8.76
CA LYS A 170 -6.54 -21.92 -9.98
C LYS A 170 -7.05 -20.92 -11.01
N ILE A 171 -8.35 -20.61 -11.01
CA ILE A 171 -8.92 -19.60 -11.92
C ILE A 171 -8.32 -18.23 -11.61
N CYS A 172 -8.01 -17.95 -10.34
CA CYS A 172 -7.59 -16.61 -9.94
C CYS A 172 -6.08 -16.40 -9.94
N THR A 173 -5.26 -17.42 -10.21
CA THR A 173 -3.78 -17.29 -10.23
C THR A 173 -3.32 -16.25 -11.25
N ALA A 174 -3.98 -16.17 -12.40
CA ALA A 174 -3.63 -15.24 -13.47
C ALA A 174 -3.91 -13.76 -13.13
N ILE A 175 -4.80 -13.47 -12.17
CA ILE A 175 -5.15 -12.11 -11.74
C ILE A 175 -4.54 -11.75 -10.38
N ASN A 176 -3.95 -12.71 -9.69
CA ASN A 176 -3.41 -12.52 -8.35
C ASN A 176 -1.99 -11.95 -8.38
N ALA A 177 -1.67 -11.16 -7.36
CA ALA A 177 -0.35 -10.62 -7.08
C ALA A 177 0.07 -11.04 -5.68
N ASN A 178 1.13 -11.84 -5.56
CA ASN A 178 1.72 -12.26 -4.30
C ASN A 178 3.11 -11.63 -4.15
N ALA A 179 3.17 -10.47 -3.51
CA ALA A 179 4.41 -9.74 -3.25
C ALA A 179 5.35 -10.48 -2.29
N THR A 180 4.86 -11.44 -1.49
CA THR A 180 5.70 -12.28 -0.63
C THR A 180 6.41 -13.35 -1.43
N ALA A 181 5.72 -14.08 -2.28
CA ALA A 181 6.36 -15.09 -3.10
C ALA A 181 7.06 -14.51 -4.34
N GLY A 182 6.75 -13.26 -4.71
CA GLY A 182 7.14 -12.72 -6.02
C GLY A 182 6.41 -13.42 -7.16
N ILE A 183 5.12 -13.72 -6.98
CA ILE A 183 4.32 -14.44 -7.98
C ILE A 183 3.23 -13.50 -8.49
N TYR A 184 3.30 -13.15 -9.77
CA TYR A 184 2.36 -12.22 -10.39
C TYR A 184 1.76 -12.83 -11.65
N GLY A 185 0.45 -13.04 -11.63
CA GLY A 185 -0.27 -13.46 -12.83
C GLY A 185 -0.22 -12.39 -13.93
N ALA A 186 -0.32 -12.82 -15.18
CA ALA A 186 -0.19 -11.94 -16.34
C ALA A 186 -1.31 -10.90 -16.47
N TYR A 187 -2.37 -10.99 -15.67
CA TYR A 187 -3.47 -10.02 -15.62
C TYR A 187 -3.58 -9.34 -14.26
N SER A 188 -2.62 -9.56 -13.36
CA SER A 188 -2.60 -9.00 -12.00
C SER A 188 -2.50 -7.47 -11.97
N MET A 189 -1.98 -6.88 -13.04
CA MET A 189 -1.88 -5.44 -13.26
C MET A 189 -3.12 -4.83 -13.93
N CYS A 190 -4.08 -5.64 -14.40
CA CYS A 190 -5.33 -5.12 -14.97
C CYS A 190 -6.25 -4.56 -13.87
N ASP A 191 -7.17 -3.68 -14.26
CA ASP A 191 -8.22 -3.19 -13.36
C ASP A 191 -9.17 -4.32 -12.93
N ASN A 192 -10.02 -4.02 -11.94
CA ASN A 192 -10.89 -5.03 -11.34
C ASN A 192 -11.98 -5.54 -12.30
N GLU A 193 -12.40 -4.73 -13.28
CA GLU A 193 -13.43 -5.10 -14.25
C GLU A 193 -12.86 -6.08 -15.28
N ALA A 194 -11.67 -5.80 -15.81
CA ALA A 194 -10.95 -6.71 -16.67
C ALA A 194 -10.60 -8.02 -15.94
N LYS A 195 -10.14 -7.95 -14.69
CA LYS A 195 -9.89 -9.16 -13.87
C LYS A 195 -11.17 -9.98 -13.69
N LEU A 196 -12.31 -9.32 -13.48
CA LEU A 196 -13.60 -9.98 -13.34
C LEU A 196 -14.02 -10.66 -14.64
N ALA A 197 -13.86 -10.01 -15.79
CA ALA A 197 -14.07 -10.60 -17.11
C ALA A 197 -13.24 -11.88 -17.32
N TYR A 198 -11.97 -11.85 -16.91
CA TYR A 198 -11.10 -13.02 -17.00
C TYR A 198 -11.66 -14.21 -16.21
N ILE A 199 -11.98 -14.00 -14.92
CA ILE A 199 -12.41 -15.11 -14.06
C ILE A 199 -13.82 -15.61 -14.38
N LEU A 200 -14.71 -14.71 -14.83
CA LEU A 200 -16.05 -15.07 -15.29
C LEU A 200 -15.98 -16.00 -16.50
N ASP A 201 -15.17 -15.65 -17.50
CA ASP A 201 -14.97 -16.48 -18.68
C ASP A 201 -14.28 -17.81 -18.36
N ALA A 202 -13.28 -17.79 -17.48
CA ALA A 202 -12.61 -19.01 -17.04
C ALA A 202 -13.57 -19.95 -16.30
N TYR A 203 -14.40 -19.41 -15.39
CA TYR A 203 -15.44 -20.17 -14.69
C TYR A 203 -16.50 -20.69 -15.65
N TYR A 204 -17.01 -19.84 -16.55
CA TYR A 204 -17.99 -20.23 -17.56
C TYR A 204 -17.50 -21.42 -18.41
N LYS A 205 -16.23 -21.40 -18.83
CA LYS A 205 -15.59 -22.50 -19.55
C LYS A 205 -15.41 -23.75 -18.69
N ASP A 206 -15.03 -23.60 -17.42
CA ASP A 206 -14.92 -24.69 -16.44
C ASP A 206 -16.28 -25.39 -16.21
N GLN A 207 -17.37 -24.64 -16.28
CA GLN A 207 -18.74 -25.14 -16.25
C GLN A 207 -19.26 -25.62 -17.63
N ASN A 208 -18.37 -25.94 -18.57
CA ASN A 208 -18.70 -26.40 -19.92
C ASN A 208 -19.59 -25.45 -20.73
N ASN A 209 -19.49 -24.14 -20.47
CA ASN A 209 -20.31 -23.09 -21.10
C ASN A 209 -21.82 -23.29 -20.85
N ALA A 210 -22.20 -23.77 -19.67
CA ALA A 210 -23.60 -23.88 -19.28
C ALA A 210 -24.29 -22.51 -19.31
N ALA A 211 -25.48 -22.42 -19.90
CA ALA A 211 -26.15 -21.14 -20.19
C ALA A 211 -26.39 -20.25 -18.96
N ASP A 212 -26.51 -20.85 -17.78
CA ASP A 212 -26.69 -20.19 -16.47
C ASP A 212 -25.37 -19.84 -15.77
N ALA A 213 -24.24 -20.43 -16.17
CA ALA A 213 -22.95 -20.23 -15.52
C ALA A 213 -22.33 -18.83 -15.75
N CYS A 214 -22.81 -18.07 -16.74
CA CYS A 214 -22.37 -16.69 -16.99
C CYS A 214 -23.31 -15.63 -16.40
N ASP A 215 -24.52 -15.98 -15.94
CA ASP A 215 -25.53 -14.98 -15.59
C ASP A 215 -25.22 -14.25 -14.26
N PHE A 216 -24.80 -14.99 -13.22
CA PHE A 216 -24.53 -14.44 -11.89
C PHE A 216 -25.64 -13.53 -11.34
N LYS A 217 -26.91 -13.86 -11.61
CA LYS A 217 -28.11 -13.05 -11.28
C LYS A 217 -28.14 -11.72 -12.06
N GLY A 218 -27.87 -11.79 -13.36
CA GLY A 218 -27.76 -10.63 -14.26
C GLY A 218 -26.53 -9.74 -14.03
N LYS A 219 -25.53 -10.22 -13.28
CA LYS A 219 -24.29 -9.47 -13.01
C LYS A 219 -23.20 -9.74 -14.05
N ALA A 220 -23.39 -10.72 -14.91
CA ALA A 220 -22.50 -10.99 -16.03
C ALA A 220 -23.32 -11.38 -17.26
N THR A 221 -22.73 -11.16 -18.42
CA THR A 221 -23.37 -11.34 -19.72
C THR A 221 -22.41 -11.99 -20.70
N THR A 222 -22.97 -12.68 -21.68
CA THR A 222 -22.17 -13.27 -22.75
C THR A 222 -21.89 -12.26 -23.85
N GLN A 223 -20.69 -12.31 -24.41
CA GLN A 223 -20.32 -11.56 -25.61
C GLN A 223 -19.67 -12.48 -26.65
N LYS A 224 -19.53 -11.98 -27.88
CA LYS A 224 -18.76 -12.68 -28.92
C LYS A 224 -17.27 -12.48 -28.68
N ALA A 225 -16.55 -13.56 -28.38
CA ALA A 225 -15.09 -13.53 -28.26
C ALA A 225 -14.44 -13.14 -29.60
N GLU A 226 -13.54 -12.15 -29.55
CA GLU A 226 -12.78 -11.67 -30.71
C GLU A 226 -11.36 -12.24 -30.74
N ASN A 227 -10.95 -12.72 -31.91
CA ASN A 227 -9.57 -13.16 -32.17
C ASN A 227 -8.88 -12.15 -33.09
N GLN A 228 -8.38 -11.06 -32.49
CA GLN A 228 -7.64 -10.04 -33.24
C GLN A 228 -6.17 -10.46 -33.39
N ASP A 229 -5.63 -10.39 -34.61
CA ASP A 229 -4.23 -10.74 -34.88
C ASP A 229 -3.24 -9.91 -34.05
N SER A 230 -3.55 -8.64 -33.81
CA SER A 230 -2.77 -7.73 -32.95
C SER A 230 -2.70 -8.18 -31.49
N CYS A 231 -3.65 -8.98 -31.02
CA CYS A 231 -3.71 -9.48 -29.64
C CYS A 231 -2.98 -10.81 -29.45
N LYS A 232 -2.78 -11.58 -30.52
CA LYS A 232 -2.32 -12.97 -30.46
C LYS A 232 -1.01 -13.13 -29.68
N ALA A 233 0.03 -12.38 -30.04
CA ALA A 233 1.34 -12.49 -29.39
C ALA A 233 1.30 -12.13 -27.90
N LYS A 234 0.52 -11.10 -27.53
CA LYS A 234 0.37 -10.66 -26.13
C LYS A 234 -0.37 -11.70 -25.29
N LEU A 235 -1.48 -12.23 -25.81
CA LEU A 235 -2.25 -13.27 -25.14
C LEU A 235 -1.46 -14.57 -24.99
N GLU A 236 -0.72 -14.99 -26.02
CA GLU A 236 0.16 -16.16 -25.95
C GLU A 236 1.26 -16.00 -24.89
N SER A 237 1.84 -14.81 -24.77
CA SER A 237 2.81 -14.50 -23.71
C SER A 237 2.17 -14.54 -22.32
N ALA A 238 0.98 -13.96 -22.17
CA ALA A 238 0.23 -13.98 -20.91
C ALA A 238 -0.14 -15.40 -20.49
N ASP A 239 -0.55 -16.26 -21.43
CA ASP A 239 -0.87 -17.67 -21.16
C ASP A 239 0.35 -18.46 -20.69
N LYS A 240 1.55 -18.19 -21.23
CA LYS A 240 2.80 -18.82 -20.77
C LYS A 240 3.10 -18.43 -19.33
N ILE A 241 3.04 -17.14 -19.01
CA ILE A 241 3.21 -16.63 -17.64
C ILE A 241 2.17 -17.28 -16.71
N ASN A 242 0.90 -17.30 -17.10
CA ASN A 242 -0.18 -17.84 -16.28
C ASN A 242 -0.02 -19.34 -16.00
N LYS A 243 0.53 -20.11 -16.94
CA LYS A 243 0.86 -21.53 -16.73
C LYS A 243 2.00 -21.71 -15.73
N GLU A 244 3.03 -20.87 -15.80
CA GLU A 244 4.16 -20.90 -14.88
C GLU A 244 3.71 -20.60 -13.44
N VAL A 245 3.01 -19.46 -13.25
CA VAL A 245 2.55 -19.03 -11.93
C VAL A 245 1.51 -19.95 -11.31
N ALA A 246 0.75 -20.71 -12.11
CA ALA A 246 -0.24 -21.67 -11.61
C ALA A 246 0.40 -22.84 -10.82
N THR A 247 1.69 -23.10 -11.03
CA THR A 247 2.45 -24.14 -10.33
C THR A 247 3.57 -23.60 -9.45
N ALA A 248 3.79 -22.29 -9.47
CA ALA A 248 4.90 -21.67 -8.77
C ALA A 248 4.69 -21.68 -7.25
N THR A 249 5.73 -22.12 -6.53
CA THR A 249 5.81 -22.03 -5.06
C THR A 249 6.86 -21.01 -4.58
N ALA A 250 7.56 -20.38 -5.53
CA ALA A 250 8.58 -19.35 -5.36
C ALA A 250 8.49 -18.36 -6.53
N ALA A 251 9.35 -17.34 -6.55
CA ALA A 251 9.29 -16.23 -7.50
C ALA A 251 9.10 -16.70 -8.95
N ALA A 252 8.04 -16.22 -9.59
CA ALA A 252 7.64 -16.58 -10.94
C ALA A 252 6.79 -15.46 -11.56
N GLY A 253 6.99 -15.21 -12.84
CA GLY A 253 6.31 -14.12 -13.56
C GLY A 253 7.27 -13.33 -14.44
N PRO A 254 6.74 -12.40 -15.26
CA PRO A 254 7.56 -11.58 -16.14
C PRO A 254 8.50 -10.69 -15.30
N ALA A 255 9.80 -10.97 -15.36
CA ALA A 255 10.80 -10.16 -14.70
C ALA A 255 10.81 -8.74 -15.29
N ALA A 256 10.51 -7.73 -14.47
CA ALA A 256 11.03 -6.40 -14.72
C ALA A 256 12.53 -6.40 -14.38
N SER A 257 13.34 -5.76 -15.23
CA SER A 257 14.81 -5.76 -15.26
C SER A 257 15.55 -5.81 -13.90
N THR A 258 16.42 -6.81 -13.78
CA THR A 258 17.69 -6.92 -13.02
C THR A 258 17.90 -6.06 -11.76
N GLY A 259 17.74 -6.70 -10.60
CA GLY A 259 18.59 -6.47 -9.42
C GLY A 259 19.20 -7.79 -9.00
N GLU A 260 20.50 -7.98 -9.22
CA GLU A 260 21.24 -9.19 -8.84
C GLU A 260 21.16 -9.39 -7.31
N SER A 261 20.67 -10.57 -6.90
CA SER A 261 20.69 -11.01 -5.50
C SER A 261 21.83 -12.02 -5.34
N SER A 262 22.98 -11.57 -4.85
CA SER A 262 24.03 -12.46 -4.35
C SER A 262 23.77 -12.77 -2.88
N SER A 263 23.53 -14.05 -2.59
CA SER A 263 23.40 -14.59 -1.24
C SER A 263 24.77 -14.64 -0.55
N SER A 264 24.90 -13.94 0.58
CA SER A 264 25.92 -14.24 1.57
C SER A 264 25.30 -14.05 2.96
N GLU A 265 25.32 -15.14 3.72
CA GLU A 265 25.03 -15.19 5.15
C GLU A 265 26.09 -14.35 5.87
N GLU A 266 25.65 -13.44 6.74
CA GLU A 266 26.33 -13.10 7.99
C GLU A 266 25.40 -12.21 8.84
N ASP A 267 25.39 -12.50 10.13
CA ASP A 267 24.57 -11.89 11.17
C ASP A 267 24.85 -10.38 11.29
N ASP A 268 23.80 -9.55 11.30
CA ASP A 268 23.89 -8.23 11.94
C ASP A 268 22.53 -7.69 12.39
N GLU A 269 22.58 -7.13 13.59
CA GLU A 269 21.50 -6.60 14.42
C GLU A 269 20.60 -5.60 13.66
N SER A 270 19.35 -6.01 13.40
CA SER A 270 18.32 -5.14 12.84
C SER A 270 17.84 -4.14 13.89
N PHE A 271 18.37 -2.92 13.85
CA PHE A 271 17.73 -1.76 14.48
C PHE A 271 16.60 -1.26 13.58
N GLY A 272 15.53 -2.05 13.51
CA GLY A 272 14.25 -1.58 13.01
C GLY A 272 13.72 -0.49 13.93
N LEU A 273 12.97 0.45 13.34
CA LEU A 273 12.21 1.50 14.00
C LEU A 273 11.85 1.12 15.45
N GLN A 274 12.22 1.97 16.40
CA GLN A 274 11.44 2.12 17.63
C GLN A 274 10.08 2.74 17.26
N ALA A 275 9.26 1.99 16.53
CA ALA A 275 7.84 2.00 16.80
C ALA A 275 7.73 1.45 18.21
N ALA A 276 7.41 2.34 19.16
CA ALA A 276 7.07 1.96 20.51
C ALA A 276 6.19 0.71 20.43
N THR A 277 6.69 -0.37 21.00
CA THR A 277 5.92 -1.57 21.26
C THR A 277 4.78 -1.14 22.17
N ILE A 278 3.61 -0.88 21.59
CA ILE A 278 2.37 -1.17 22.30
C ILE A 278 2.36 -2.70 22.42
N ALA A 279 3.09 -3.19 23.43
CA ALA A 279 2.77 -4.43 24.06
C ALA A 279 1.25 -4.41 24.25
N ARG A 280 0.59 -5.45 23.79
CA ARG A 280 -0.83 -5.69 24.07
C ARG A 280 -1.00 -5.75 25.58
N VAL A 281 -1.18 -4.60 26.20
CA VAL A 281 -1.92 -4.46 27.45
C VAL A 281 -3.34 -4.77 27.02
N PHE A 282 -3.73 -6.03 27.22
CA PHE A 282 -5.12 -6.42 27.28
C PHE A 282 -5.74 -5.57 28.40
N SER A 283 -6.32 -4.46 27.96
CA SER A 283 -7.19 -3.58 28.71
C SER A 283 -8.35 -4.41 29.26
N LEU A 284 -8.70 -4.15 30.51
CA LEU A 284 -9.80 -4.73 31.28
C LEU A 284 -11.20 -4.59 30.62
N GLY A 285 -11.31 -4.07 29.39
CA GLY A 285 -12.55 -3.89 28.64
C GLY A 285 -13.08 -5.15 27.95
N ASP A 286 -12.23 -6.11 27.55
CA ASP A 286 -12.69 -7.29 26.81
C ASP A 286 -13.37 -8.34 27.70
N TYR A 287 -13.05 -8.35 29.00
CA TYR A 287 -13.77 -9.16 29.98
C TYR A 287 -15.18 -8.61 30.24
N ALA A 288 -15.41 -7.31 30.07
CA ALA A 288 -16.73 -6.71 30.26
C ALA A 288 -17.69 -7.09 29.12
N VAL A 289 -17.20 -7.15 27.87
CA VAL A 289 -18.02 -7.54 26.69
C VAL A 289 -18.30 -9.05 26.69
N GLY A 290 -17.31 -9.87 27.04
CA GLY A 290 -17.49 -11.32 27.19
C GLY A 290 -18.47 -11.68 28.33
N ALA A 291 -18.37 -10.99 29.47
CA ALA A 291 -19.31 -11.18 30.58
C ALA A 291 -20.73 -10.70 30.23
N TYR A 292 -20.88 -9.59 29.49
CA TYR A 292 -22.19 -9.10 29.04
C TYR A 292 -22.89 -10.07 28.09
N MET A 293 -22.16 -10.67 27.15
CA MET A 293 -22.70 -11.68 26.23
C MET A 293 -23.09 -12.97 26.95
N ALA A 294 -22.31 -13.40 27.95
CA ALA A 294 -22.63 -14.58 28.75
C ALA A 294 -23.87 -14.38 29.63
N VAL A 295 -24.01 -13.21 30.28
CA VAL A 295 -25.20 -12.88 31.09
C VAL A 295 -26.44 -12.71 30.21
N ALA A 296 -26.32 -12.06 29.05
CA ALA A 296 -27.43 -11.95 28.10
C ALA A 296 -27.89 -13.32 27.55
N GLY A 297 -26.95 -14.24 27.33
CA GLY A 297 -27.26 -15.61 26.92
C GLY A 297 -27.99 -16.42 28.00
N VAL A 298 -27.62 -16.26 29.28
CA VAL A 298 -28.25 -16.95 30.41
C VAL A 298 -29.64 -16.35 30.73
N VAL A 299 -29.82 -15.03 30.64
CA VAL A 299 -31.13 -14.39 30.83
C VAL A 299 -32.07 -14.71 29.66
N GLY A 300 -31.57 -14.73 28.43
CA GLY A 300 -32.34 -15.08 27.24
C GLY A 300 -32.81 -16.53 27.21
N THR A 301 -32.00 -17.47 27.70
CA THR A 301 -32.41 -18.88 27.82
C THR A 301 -33.34 -19.12 29.01
N GLY A 302 -33.22 -18.36 30.10
CA GLY A 302 -34.15 -18.40 31.23
C GLY A 302 -35.57 -17.91 30.90
N MET A 303 -35.71 -16.94 29.99
CA MET A 303 -37.02 -16.42 29.56
C MET A 303 -37.78 -17.33 28.57
N VAL A 304 -37.13 -18.36 28.02
CA VAL A 304 -37.75 -19.35 27.11
C VAL A 304 -38.17 -20.62 27.86
N LEU A 305 -37.77 -20.77 29.13
CA LEU A 305 -38.04 -21.95 29.97
C LEU A 305 -39.01 -21.67 31.14
N LEU A 306 -39.75 -20.55 31.10
CA LEU A 306 -40.94 -20.26 31.92
C LEU A 306 -42.15 -20.05 31.00
#